data_AF-A0A6B0VMD4-F1
#
_entry.id   AF-A0A6B0VMD4-F1
#
_cell.length_a   1.000
_cell.length_b   1.000
_cell.length_c   1.000
_cell.angle_alpha   90.00
_cell.angle_beta   90.00
_cell.angle_gamma   90.00
#
_symmetry.space_group_name_H-M   'P 1'
#
loop_
_entity.id
_entity.type
_entity.pdbx_description
1 polymer ?
#
loop_
_entity_poly.entity_id
_entity_poly.type
_entity_poly.pdbx_seq_one_letter_code
_entity_poly.pdbx_strand_id
1 'polypeptide(L)'
;MNRRTVLLACSSLLPLAGCSMIFDERLDARGTIAIVVDGEPVDLTADRYQSEHAANESIDFHFHEGDEYWYMEGEEPVTFAEGIDLLPHFGYDQRGTDHVVTIDGTSYDGSDPDTELTFFVDSETVDPTSYELSDGEDLRLEITTGE
;
A
#
# COMPACT_ATOMS: atom_id res chain seq x y z
N MET A 1 -31.15 -53.46 -50.52
CA MET A 1 -31.83 -52.18 -50.22
C MET A 1 -31.24 -51.63 -48.93
N ASN A 2 -30.26 -50.74 -49.06
CA ASN A 2 -29.53 -50.14 -47.94
C ASN A 2 -30.27 -48.90 -47.45
N ARG A 3 -30.57 -48.82 -46.15
CA ARG A 3 -31.05 -47.58 -45.51
C ARG A 3 -29.92 -47.09 -44.61
N ARG A 4 -29.39 -45.92 -44.96
CA ARG A 4 -28.27 -45.26 -44.31
C ARG A 4 -28.74 -44.64 -43.00
N THR A 5 -28.12 -45.00 -41.89
CA THR A 5 -28.26 -44.31 -40.60
C THR A 5 -27.18 -43.22 -40.53
N VAL A 6 -27.60 -41.97 -40.35
CA VAL A 6 -26.72 -40.82 -40.12
C VAL A 6 -26.51 -40.68 -38.61
N LEU A 7 -25.25 -40.74 -38.18
CA LEU A 7 -24.82 -40.39 -36.83
C LEU A 7 -24.63 -38.87 -36.75
N LEU A 8 -25.52 -38.19 -36.03
CA LEU A 8 -25.32 -36.82 -35.56
C LEU A 8 -24.50 -36.91 -34.26
N ALA A 9 -23.20 -36.67 -34.36
CA ALA A 9 -22.33 -36.43 -33.21
C ALA A 9 -22.39 -34.92 -32.88
N CYS A 10 -23.23 -34.54 -31.92
CA CYS A 10 -23.12 -33.23 -31.28
C CYS A 10 -22.02 -33.33 -30.21
N SER A 11 -20.81 -32.90 -30.56
CA SER A 11 -19.73 -32.69 -29.60
C SER A 11 -20.05 -31.47 -28.75
N SER A 12 -20.67 -31.67 -27.59
CA SER A 12 -20.74 -30.64 -26.55
C SER A 12 -19.37 -30.52 -25.89
N LEU A 13 -18.59 -29.55 -26.36
CA LEU A 13 -17.49 -28.95 -25.63
C LEU A 13 -18.05 -28.34 -24.34
N LEU A 14 -17.82 -29.00 -23.20
CA LEU A 14 -17.94 -28.35 -21.89
C LEU A 14 -16.55 -27.76 -21.58
N PRO A 15 -16.36 -26.44 -21.57
CA PRO A 15 -15.16 -25.87 -21.02
C PRO A 15 -15.13 -26.13 -19.51
N LEU A 16 -14.20 -26.99 -19.10
CA LEU A 16 -13.60 -26.97 -17.77
C LEU A 16 -12.83 -25.66 -17.65
N ALA A 17 -13.31 -24.73 -16.84
CA ALA A 17 -12.57 -23.67 -16.14
C ALA A 17 -13.51 -22.48 -15.95
N GLY A 18 -13.94 -22.29 -14.72
CA GLY A 18 -14.80 -21.20 -14.34
C GLY A 18 -15.22 -21.46 -12.91
N CYS A 19 -14.26 -21.37 -11.99
CA CYS A 19 -14.58 -21.14 -10.60
C CYS A 19 -15.34 -19.81 -10.52
N SER A 20 -16.65 -19.84 -10.74
CA SER A 20 -17.58 -18.81 -10.26
C SER A 20 -17.85 -19.06 -8.77
N MET A 21 -16.79 -19.16 -7.99
CA MET A 21 -16.85 -19.18 -6.53
C MET A 21 -16.66 -17.74 -6.11
N ILE A 22 -17.75 -17.18 -5.62
CA ILE A 22 -17.86 -15.92 -4.91
C ILE A 22 -16.77 -15.91 -3.83
N PHE A 23 -15.67 -15.21 -4.07
CA PHE A 23 -14.81 -14.76 -3.00
C PHE A 23 -15.02 -13.26 -2.94
N ASP A 24 -15.59 -12.84 -1.82
CA ASP A 24 -15.34 -11.55 -1.22
C ASP A 24 -13.82 -11.51 -0.98
N GLU A 25 -13.03 -11.24 -2.02
CA GLU A 25 -11.57 -11.10 -1.91
C GLU A 25 -11.32 -9.73 -1.29
N ARG A 26 -11.66 -9.59 0.00
CA ARG A 26 -11.14 -8.48 0.79
C ARG A 26 -9.64 -8.51 0.65
N LEU A 27 -9.09 -7.37 0.28
CA LEU A 27 -7.68 -7.14 0.25
C LEU A 27 -7.13 -7.42 1.65
N ASP A 28 -6.06 -8.20 1.70
CA ASP A 28 -5.26 -8.54 2.89
C ASP A 28 -3.81 -8.60 2.37
N ALA A 29 -3.09 -7.51 2.60
CA ALA A 29 -1.75 -7.30 2.11
C ALA A 29 -0.86 -6.82 3.25
N ARG A 30 0.42 -7.18 3.17
CA ARG A 30 1.43 -6.69 4.12
C ARG A 30 2.79 -6.54 3.47
N GLY A 31 3.66 -5.75 4.07
CA GLY A 31 5.02 -5.56 3.59
C GLY A 31 5.85 -4.82 4.62
N THR A 32 7.03 -4.35 4.22
CA THR A 32 7.89 -3.56 5.12
C THR A 32 7.86 -2.08 4.75
N ILE A 33 8.16 -1.21 5.71
CA ILE A 33 8.33 0.21 5.45
C ILE A 33 9.45 0.77 6.32
N ALA A 34 10.34 1.55 5.71
CA ALA A 34 11.33 2.36 6.40
C ALA A 34 11.05 3.85 6.16
N ILE A 35 10.96 4.62 7.24
CA ILE A 35 10.90 6.09 7.17
C ILE A 35 12.18 6.63 7.76
N VAL A 36 12.94 7.39 6.97
CA VAL A 36 14.27 7.88 7.33
C VAL A 36 14.29 9.39 7.18
N VAL A 37 14.64 10.10 8.25
CA VAL A 37 14.81 11.56 8.25
C VAL A 37 16.27 11.87 8.52
N ASP A 38 16.96 12.53 7.60
CA ASP A 38 18.38 12.90 7.73
C ASP A 38 19.32 11.73 8.05
N GLY A 39 18.99 10.56 7.49
CA GLY A 39 19.71 9.31 7.73
C GLY A 39 19.39 8.63 9.07
N GLU A 40 18.52 9.21 9.89
CA GLU A 40 18.03 8.61 11.13
C GLU A 40 16.68 7.91 10.87
N PRO A 41 16.58 6.57 11.08
CA PRO A 41 15.33 5.85 10.93
C PRO A 41 14.35 6.21 12.06
N VAL A 42 13.10 6.44 11.68
CA VAL A 42 11.99 6.56 12.63
C VAL A 42 11.69 5.19 13.23
N ASP A 43 11.61 5.11 14.55
CA ASP A 43 11.25 3.87 15.26
C ASP A 43 9.74 3.63 15.18
N LEU A 44 9.31 2.99 14.10
CA LEU A 44 7.91 2.65 13.85
C LEU A 44 7.37 1.61 14.84
N THR A 45 8.23 0.90 15.59
CA THR A 45 7.81 -0.10 16.58
C THR A 45 7.32 0.52 17.89
N ALA A 46 7.49 1.83 18.07
CA ALA A 46 7.04 2.52 19.26
C ALA A 46 5.51 2.55 19.37
N ASP A 47 4.98 2.32 20.58
CA ASP A 47 3.54 2.21 20.90
C ASP A 47 2.67 3.26 20.20
N ARG A 48 3.13 4.52 20.12
CA ARG A 48 2.37 5.63 19.53
C ARG A 48 1.97 5.44 18.06
N TYR A 49 2.69 4.61 17.31
CA TYR A 49 2.41 4.34 15.89
C TYR A 49 1.58 3.07 15.65
N GLN A 50 1.39 2.26 16.69
CA GLN A 50 0.69 0.98 16.60
C GLN A 50 -0.82 1.20 16.73
N SER A 51 -1.62 0.48 15.94
CA SER A 51 -3.08 0.64 15.94
C SER A 51 -3.70 0.40 17.31
N GLU A 52 -3.17 -0.54 18.10
CA GLU A 52 -3.66 -0.88 19.43
C GLU A 52 -3.64 0.30 20.42
N HIS A 53 -2.81 1.32 20.17
CA HIS A 53 -2.68 2.52 20.99
C HIS A 53 -3.24 3.78 20.31
N ALA A 54 -3.67 3.68 19.04
CA ALA A 54 -4.21 4.79 18.29
C ALA A 54 -5.66 5.09 18.70
N ALA A 55 -5.99 6.37 18.89
CA ALA A 55 -7.37 6.78 19.17
C ALA A 55 -8.29 6.64 17.95
N ASN A 56 -7.72 6.68 16.74
CA ASN A 56 -8.40 6.55 15.46
C ASN A 56 -7.59 5.60 14.57
N GLU A 57 -7.69 4.31 14.81
CA GLU A 57 -7.09 3.28 13.95
C GLU A 57 -7.83 3.20 12.59
N SER A 58 -7.09 2.87 11.54
CA SER A 58 -7.65 2.50 10.23
C SER A 58 -7.19 1.11 9.85
N ILE A 59 -8.11 0.25 9.41
CA ILE A 59 -7.76 -1.05 8.86
C ILE A 59 -7.11 -0.93 7.47
N ASP A 60 -7.35 0.20 6.79
CA ASP A 60 -6.90 0.41 5.41
C ASP A 60 -5.38 0.56 5.31
N PHE A 61 -4.67 0.98 6.37
CA PHE A 61 -3.21 0.89 6.44
C PHE A 61 -2.74 1.09 7.88
N HIS A 62 -2.00 0.14 8.46
CA HIS A 62 -1.60 0.21 9.86
C HIS A 62 -0.42 -0.69 10.26
N PHE A 63 0.03 -0.52 11.51
CA PHE A 63 0.98 -1.39 12.19
C PHE A 63 0.33 -2.12 13.36
N HIS A 64 0.88 -3.28 13.69
CA HIS A 64 0.52 -4.08 14.86
C HIS A 64 1.71 -4.28 15.79
N GLU A 65 1.44 -4.31 17.10
CA GLU A 65 2.47 -4.61 18.09
C GLU A 65 3.11 -5.99 17.84
N GLY A 66 4.44 -6.04 17.89
CA GLY A 66 5.20 -7.29 17.90
C GLY A 66 5.84 -7.69 16.57
N ASP A 67 5.59 -6.94 15.49
CA ASP A 67 6.36 -7.01 14.26
C ASP A 67 6.55 -5.64 13.60
N GLU A 68 7.23 -5.63 12.45
CA GLU A 68 7.63 -4.44 11.70
C GLU A 68 6.88 -4.29 10.37
N TYR A 69 5.83 -5.09 10.16
CA TYR A 69 5.08 -5.07 8.91
C TYR A 69 4.01 -3.99 8.93
N TRP A 70 3.84 -3.31 7.81
CA TRP A 70 2.57 -2.65 7.54
C TRP A 70 1.55 -3.69 7.10
N TYR A 71 0.29 -3.42 7.41
CA TYR A 71 -0.87 -4.21 7.05
C TYR A 71 -1.88 -3.33 6.32
N MET A 72 -2.51 -3.87 5.29
CA MET A 72 -3.54 -3.22 4.50
C MET A 72 -4.69 -4.21 4.34
N GLU A 73 -5.85 -3.86 4.89
CA GLU A 73 -7.07 -4.64 4.75
C GLU A 73 -8.18 -3.77 4.14
N GLY A 74 -9.02 -4.31 3.27
CA GLY A 74 -10.10 -3.50 2.70
C GLY A 74 -10.74 -4.05 1.44
N GLU A 75 -11.41 -3.16 0.70
CA GLU A 75 -11.99 -3.48 -0.61
C GLU A 75 -11.08 -3.02 -1.77
N GLU A 76 -10.30 -1.97 -1.56
CA GLU A 76 -9.43 -1.34 -2.55
C GLU A 76 -8.05 -1.07 -1.92
N PRO A 77 -6.95 -1.16 -2.69
CA PRO A 77 -5.63 -0.80 -2.20
C PRO A 77 -5.55 0.72 -1.94
N VAL A 78 -4.76 1.11 -0.95
CA VAL A 78 -4.40 2.52 -0.77
C VAL A 78 -3.14 2.87 -1.55
N THR A 79 -3.01 4.13 -1.94
CA THR A 79 -1.75 4.65 -2.47
C THR A 79 -0.69 4.79 -1.36
N PHE A 80 0.58 4.93 -1.73
CA PHE A 80 1.63 5.19 -0.74
C PHE A 80 1.35 6.49 0.06
N ALA A 81 0.88 7.55 -0.60
CA ALA A 81 0.49 8.79 0.07
C ALA A 81 -0.64 8.59 1.09
N GLU A 82 -1.70 7.88 0.70
CA GLU A 82 -2.82 7.55 1.60
C GLU A 82 -2.38 6.67 2.76
N GLY A 83 -1.53 5.67 2.51
CA GLY A 83 -0.94 4.83 3.56
C GLY A 83 -0.21 5.67 4.61
N ILE A 84 0.60 6.66 4.20
CA ILE A 84 1.25 7.59 5.12
C ILE A 84 0.23 8.42 5.92
N ASP A 85 -0.83 8.94 5.28
CA ASP A 85 -1.84 9.76 5.94
C ASP A 85 -2.67 9.00 6.99
N LEU A 86 -2.82 7.69 6.80
CA LEU A 86 -3.58 6.82 7.70
C LEU A 86 -2.80 6.44 8.96
N LEU A 87 -1.47 6.56 8.97
CA LEU A 87 -0.66 6.19 10.11
C LEU A 87 -0.84 7.16 11.29
N PRO A 88 -0.94 6.67 12.54
CA PRO A 88 -1.04 7.53 13.72
C PRO A 88 0.17 8.47 13.83
N HIS A 89 -0.06 9.75 14.12
CA HIS A 89 1.00 10.79 14.20
C HIS A 89 1.72 11.10 12.87
N PHE A 90 1.25 10.53 11.77
CA PHE A 90 1.64 10.94 10.43
C PHE A 90 0.56 11.82 9.80
N GLY A 91 0.90 12.43 8.68
CA GLY A 91 -0.04 13.11 7.81
C GLY A 91 0.60 13.36 6.45
N TYR A 92 -0.23 13.38 5.42
CA TYR A 92 0.18 13.67 4.06
C TYR A 92 -0.65 14.83 3.50
N ASP A 93 0.01 15.75 2.79
CA ASP A 93 -0.64 16.82 2.01
C ASP A 93 0.16 17.05 0.73
N GLN A 94 -0.44 17.76 -0.23
CA GLN A 94 0.19 18.12 -1.49
C GLN A 94 0.03 19.63 -1.76
N ARG A 95 1.15 20.31 -2.00
CA ARG A 95 1.20 21.73 -2.34
C ARG A 95 1.64 21.89 -3.80
N GLY A 96 0.66 21.92 -4.70
CA GLY A 96 0.96 21.94 -6.13
C GLY A 96 1.50 20.59 -6.57
N THR A 97 2.77 20.53 -6.94
CA THR A 97 3.46 19.27 -7.27
C THR A 97 4.29 18.72 -6.11
N ASP A 98 4.49 19.52 -5.07
CA ASP A 98 5.39 19.18 -3.97
C ASP A 98 4.63 18.42 -2.88
N HIS A 99 5.30 17.45 -2.28
CA HIS A 99 4.76 16.60 -1.23
C HIS A 99 5.05 17.23 0.14
N VAL A 100 4.10 17.08 1.07
CA VAL A 100 4.28 17.47 2.47
C VAL A 100 3.98 16.27 3.33
N VAL A 101 4.94 15.85 4.15
CA VAL A 101 4.76 14.77 5.13
C VAL A 101 4.91 15.35 6.53
N THR A 102 3.97 15.05 7.42
CA THR A 102 4.06 15.41 8.84
C THR A 102 4.36 14.16 9.65
N ILE A 103 5.32 14.23 10.57
CA ILE A 103 5.70 13.16 11.49
C ILE A 103 5.80 13.75 12.89
N ASP A 104 5.02 13.23 13.84
CA ASP A 104 4.98 13.72 15.23
C ASP A 104 4.78 15.25 15.36
N GLY A 105 4.02 15.82 14.41
CA GLY A 105 3.73 17.26 14.36
C GLY A 105 4.82 18.13 13.72
N THR A 106 5.92 17.55 13.26
CA THR A 106 6.90 18.23 12.39
C THR A 106 6.51 18.02 10.94
N SER A 107 6.32 19.10 10.17
CA SER A 107 6.04 19.02 8.74
C SER A 107 7.32 19.21 7.92
N TYR A 108 7.53 18.31 6.98
CA TYR A 108 8.58 18.34 5.97
C TYR A 108 7.92 18.70 4.64
N ASP A 109 8.27 19.85 4.08
CA ASP A 109 7.62 20.42 2.91
C ASP A 109 8.58 20.42 1.73
N GLY A 110 8.30 19.60 0.71
CA GLY A 110 9.14 19.49 -0.48
C GLY A 110 9.16 20.75 -1.35
N SER A 111 8.32 21.74 -1.09
CA SER A 111 8.42 23.05 -1.74
C SER A 111 9.51 23.93 -1.12
N ASP A 112 10.01 23.59 0.07
CA ASP A 112 11.18 24.23 0.66
C ASP A 112 12.45 23.72 -0.03
N PRO A 113 13.36 24.61 -0.47
CA PRO A 113 14.53 24.24 -1.27
C PRO A 113 15.54 23.37 -0.51
N ASP A 114 15.47 23.38 0.82
CA ASP A 114 16.33 22.62 1.71
C ASP A 114 15.66 21.33 2.18
N THR A 115 14.57 20.88 1.56
CA THR A 115 13.84 19.68 1.95
C THR A 115 13.51 18.83 0.73
N GLU A 116 14.00 17.59 0.73
CA GLU A 116 13.74 16.61 -0.33
C GLU A 116 13.02 15.40 0.26
N LEU A 117 11.90 15.00 -0.36
CA LEU A 117 11.14 13.80 -0.02
C LEU A 117 11.18 12.84 -1.21
N THR A 118 11.72 11.64 -1.01
CA THR A 118 11.76 10.60 -2.04
C THR A 118 11.08 9.33 -1.55
N PHE A 119 10.15 8.82 -2.36
CA PHE A 119 9.35 7.64 -2.08
C PHE A 119 9.83 6.48 -2.95
N PHE A 120 10.09 5.33 -2.33
CA PHE A 120 10.55 4.13 -3.00
C PHE A 120 9.63 2.95 -2.73
N VAL A 121 9.46 2.11 -3.74
CA VAL A 121 8.86 0.78 -3.65
C VAL A 121 9.83 -0.20 -4.31
N ASP A 122 10.26 -1.23 -3.59
CA ASP A 122 11.23 -2.22 -4.06
C ASP A 122 12.52 -1.58 -4.65
N SER A 123 12.97 -0.47 -4.04
CA SER A 123 14.12 0.36 -4.47
C SER A 123 13.90 1.23 -5.72
N GLU A 124 12.71 1.26 -6.30
CA GLU A 124 12.35 2.14 -7.42
C GLU A 124 11.63 3.39 -6.91
N THR A 125 11.99 4.56 -7.42
CA THR A 125 11.30 5.82 -7.06
C THR A 125 9.93 5.88 -7.72
N VAL A 126 8.90 6.21 -6.94
CA VAL A 126 7.50 6.29 -7.39
C VAL A 126 6.88 7.65 -7.08
N ASP A 127 5.77 7.98 -7.75
CA ASP A 127 4.88 9.07 -7.32
C ASP A 127 3.89 8.53 -6.28
N PRO A 128 3.99 8.97 -5.01
CA PRO A 128 3.22 8.39 -3.92
C PRO A 128 1.72 8.64 -4.06
N THR A 129 1.29 9.64 -4.85
CA THR A 129 -0.14 9.96 -5.03
C THR A 129 -0.86 9.06 -6.03
N SER A 130 -0.10 8.28 -6.81
CA SER A 130 -0.65 7.44 -7.88
C SER A 130 -0.30 5.97 -7.73
N TYR A 131 0.71 5.64 -6.93
CA TYR A 131 1.18 4.27 -6.76
C TYR A 131 0.32 3.55 -5.72
N GLU A 132 -0.56 2.66 -6.18
CA GLU A 132 -1.34 1.74 -5.35
C GLU A 132 -0.43 0.62 -4.83
N LEU A 133 -0.42 0.42 -3.51
CA LEU A 133 0.44 -0.58 -2.88
C LEU A 133 -0.08 -2.01 -3.08
N SER A 134 0.83 -2.98 -2.97
CA SER A 134 0.56 -4.40 -3.16
C SER A 134 1.24 -5.27 -2.08
N ASP A 135 0.73 -6.49 -1.90
CA ASP A 135 1.29 -7.45 -0.94
C ASP A 135 2.77 -7.76 -1.24
N GLY A 136 3.56 -7.77 -0.17
CA GLY A 136 4.97 -8.12 -0.17
C GLY A 136 5.93 -6.98 -0.53
N GLU A 137 5.44 -5.76 -0.75
CA GLU A 137 6.29 -4.63 -1.13
C GLU A 137 7.15 -4.08 0.02
N ASP A 138 8.38 -3.71 -0.31
CA ASP A 138 9.29 -3.01 0.59
C ASP A 138 9.25 -1.50 0.30
N LEU A 139 8.65 -0.75 1.21
CA LEU A 139 8.45 0.69 1.09
C LEU A 139 9.59 1.46 1.76
N ARG A 140 9.96 2.61 1.19
CA ARG A 140 10.85 3.54 1.88
C ARG A 140 10.51 4.99 1.58
N LEU A 141 10.39 5.79 2.62
CA LEU A 141 10.35 7.25 2.54
C LEU A 141 11.67 7.79 3.07
N GLU A 142 12.44 8.47 2.22
CA GLU A 142 13.64 9.21 2.61
C GLU A 142 13.32 10.71 2.60
N ILE A 143 13.52 11.36 3.74
CA ILE A 143 13.42 12.80 3.92
C ILE A 143 14.81 13.32 4.26
N THR A 144 15.29 14.28 3.47
CA THR A 144 16.54 15.00 3.76
C THR A 144 16.23 16.46 3.95
N THR A 145 16.77 17.04 5.02
CA THR A 145 16.68 18.45 5.37
C THR A 145 18.07 19.08 5.50
N GLY A 146 18.26 20.24 4.87
CA GLY A 146 19.47 21.05 4.98
C GLY A 146 20.61 20.70 4.03
N GLU A 147 21.55 21.66 3.93
CA GLU A 147 22.92 21.53 3.41
C GLU A 147 23.93 21.27 4.54
#